data_AF-A0A925QVX2-F1
#
_entry.id   AF-A0A925QVX2-F1
#
_cell.length_a   1.000
_cell.length_b   1.000
_cell.length_c   1.000
_cell.angle_alpha   90.00
_cell.angle_beta   90.00
_cell.angle_gamma   90.00
#
_symmetry.space_group_name_H-M   'P 1'
#
loop_
_entity.id
_entity.type
_entity.pdbx_description
1 polymer ?
#
loop_
_entity_poly.entity_id
_entity_poly.type
_entity_poly.pdbx_seq_one_letter_code
_entity_poly.pdbx_strand_id
1 'polypeptide(L)'
;MIDIFKARLKAKTKAAGVNLSQKRIDAYADRLHKKNPDVKEEAEHDTLIDALDELVIFKEVAKEDDQLRTLEAKVKAIPPAPEKKDDDADDDDDDIDDDSQGDKDKKDTAKDKKSKARTPKWAQELRDEIRSLKSEKSQSTIRTKISEKLKDDEGNPKVPERFYSKRPLPEKEEDIDTWVEEVSTDWTELTKDSPVTTEKKTATGHKPNRSNTKTDAAPTKEEIDKILD
;
A
#
# COMPACT_ATOMS: atom_id res chain seq x y z
N MET A 1 -1.74 -20.46 24.39
CA MET A 1 -1.36 -19.02 24.51
C MET A 1 -2.17 -18.15 23.57
N ILE A 2 -2.32 -18.55 22.30
CA ILE A 2 -3.19 -17.86 21.34
C ILE A 2 -4.65 -17.69 21.82
N ASP A 3 -5.19 -18.67 22.54
CA ASP A 3 -6.54 -18.62 23.10
C ASP A 3 -6.71 -17.56 24.18
N ILE A 4 -5.62 -17.20 24.88
CA ILE A 4 -5.61 -16.14 25.88
C ILE A 4 -5.75 -14.78 25.18
N PHE A 5 -5.00 -14.55 24.09
CA PHE A 5 -5.17 -13.37 23.25
C PHE A 5 -6.60 -13.27 22.68
N LYS A 6 -7.19 -14.39 22.22
CA LYS A 6 -8.58 -14.41 21.74
C LYS A 6 -9.57 -14.02 22.82
N ALA A 7 -9.43 -14.60 24.02
CA ALA A 7 -10.30 -14.32 25.15
C ALA A 7 -10.21 -12.86 25.61
N ARG A 8 -8.98 -12.34 25.74
CA ARG A 8 -8.70 -10.95 26.14
C ARG A 8 -9.21 -9.95 25.10
N LEU A 9 -8.92 -10.20 23.83
CA LEU A 9 -9.40 -9.36 22.72
C LEU A 9 -10.93 -9.31 22.69
N LYS A 10 -11.60 -10.45 22.88
CA LYS A 10 -13.07 -10.52 22.96
C LYS A 10 -13.63 -9.78 24.18
N ALA A 11 -13.00 -9.94 25.35
CA ALA A 11 -13.42 -9.25 26.56
C ALA A 11 -13.30 -7.72 26.41
N LYS A 12 -12.18 -7.26 25.85
CA LYS A 12 -11.87 -5.84 25.71
C LYS A 12 -12.73 -5.14 24.67
N THR A 13 -12.90 -5.76 23.51
CA THR A 13 -13.79 -5.25 22.45
C THR A 13 -15.24 -5.19 22.94
N LYS A 14 -15.71 -6.23 23.65
CA LYS A 14 -17.04 -6.22 24.28
C LYS A 14 -17.17 -5.12 25.33
N ALA A 15 -16.16 -4.89 26.17
CA ALA A 15 -16.14 -3.82 27.16
C ALA A 15 -16.20 -2.42 26.51
N ALA A 16 -15.57 -2.26 25.34
CA ALA A 16 -15.64 -1.05 24.52
C ALA A 16 -16.94 -0.92 23.69
N GLY A 17 -17.88 -1.87 23.80
CA GLY A 17 -19.11 -1.90 23.02
C GLY A 17 -18.89 -2.21 21.53
N VAL A 18 -17.74 -2.78 21.19
CA VAL A 18 -17.33 -3.15 19.83
C VAL A 18 -17.52 -4.65 19.64
N ASN A 19 -18.27 -5.05 18.60
CA ASN A 19 -18.49 -6.45 18.30
C ASN A 19 -17.75 -6.86 17.02
N LEU A 20 -16.52 -7.33 17.17
CA LEU A 20 -15.74 -7.90 16.07
C LEU A 20 -16.25 -9.30 15.69
N SER A 21 -16.22 -9.63 14.40
CA SER A 21 -16.47 -11.02 13.97
C SER A 21 -15.41 -11.98 14.52
N GLN A 22 -15.81 -13.24 14.69
CA GLN A 22 -14.91 -14.31 15.14
C GLN A 22 -13.67 -14.43 14.26
N LYS A 23 -13.83 -14.29 12.92
CA LYS A 23 -12.71 -14.30 11.97
C LYS A 23 -11.68 -13.20 12.26
N ARG A 24 -12.13 -12.00 12.65
CA ARG A 24 -11.24 -10.89 12.99
C ARG A 24 -10.56 -11.11 14.34
N ILE A 25 -11.30 -11.62 15.32
CA ILE A 25 -10.74 -11.98 16.63
C ILE A 25 -9.62 -13.02 16.45
N ASP A 26 -9.86 -14.06 15.65
CA ASP A 26 -8.87 -15.09 15.35
C ASP A 26 -7.65 -14.50 14.63
N ALA A 27 -7.85 -13.75 13.55
CA ALA A 27 -6.74 -13.16 12.78
C ALA A 27 -5.87 -12.20 13.60
N TYR A 28 -6.49 -11.39 14.47
CA TYR A 28 -5.75 -10.47 15.35
C TYR A 28 -5.01 -11.20 16.46
N ALA A 29 -5.64 -12.20 17.09
CA ALA A 29 -4.96 -13.03 18.08
C ALA A 29 -3.77 -13.77 17.47
N ASP A 30 -3.92 -14.31 16.25
CA ASP A 30 -2.83 -14.97 15.53
C ASP A 30 -1.68 -14.00 15.23
N ARG A 31 -2.00 -12.77 14.81
CA ARG A 31 -0.99 -11.72 14.56
C ARG A 31 -0.25 -11.32 15.83
N LEU A 32 -0.97 -11.16 16.93
CA LEU A 32 -0.41 -10.80 18.24
C LEU A 32 0.47 -11.92 18.78
N HIS A 33 0.01 -13.16 18.71
CA HIS A 33 0.77 -14.34 19.16
C HIS A 33 2.01 -14.58 18.30
N LYS A 34 1.93 -14.43 16.96
CA LYS A 34 3.08 -14.61 16.07
C LYS A 34 4.18 -13.57 16.32
N LYS A 35 3.80 -12.34 16.66
CA LYS A 35 4.76 -11.27 16.99
C LYS A 35 5.30 -11.38 18.42
N ASN A 36 4.52 -11.98 19.32
CA ASN A 36 4.82 -12.03 20.75
C ASN A 36 4.56 -13.45 21.30
N PRO A 37 5.35 -14.46 20.90
CA PRO A 37 5.10 -15.85 21.26
C PRO A 37 5.33 -16.14 22.76
N ASP A 38 6.17 -15.33 23.42
CA ASP A 38 6.62 -15.56 24.78
C ASP A 38 5.83 -14.77 25.84
N VAL A 39 4.87 -13.95 25.43
CA VAL A 39 4.09 -13.14 26.37
C VAL A 39 3.14 -14.03 27.15
N LYS A 40 3.39 -14.12 28.46
CA LYS A 40 2.63 -14.92 29.42
C LYS A 40 1.79 -14.08 30.36
N GLU A 41 2.15 -12.81 30.55
CA GLU A 41 1.42 -11.91 31.44
C GLU A 41 0.18 -11.34 30.76
N GLU A 42 -0.93 -11.38 31.48
CA GLU A 42 -2.22 -10.91 30.96
C GLU A 42 -2.25 -9.38 30.76
N ALA A 43 -1.53 -8.63 31.58
CA ALA A 43 -1.41 -7.18 31.44
C ALA A 43 -0.66 -6.79 30.16
N GLU A 44 0.36 -7.57 29.78
CA GLU A 44 1.08 -7.40 28.53
C GLU A 44 0.19 -7.74 27.32
N HIS A 45 -0.66 -8.78 27.42
CA HIS A 45 -1.67 -9.06 26.38
C HIS A 45 -2.60 -7.88 26.18
N ASP A 46 -3.11 -7.29 27.27
CA ASP A 46 -4.02 -6.15 27.19
C ASP A 46 -3.35 -4.91 26.58
N THR A 47 -2.09 -4.65 26.92
CA THR A 47 -1.29 -3.54 26.35
C THR A 47 -1.06 -3.74 24.84
N LEU A 48 -0.74 -4.96 24.42
CA LEU A 48 -0.57 -5.29 23.01
C LEU A 48 -1.88 -5.19 22.21
N ILE A 49 -3.01 -5.48 22.85
CA ILE A 49 -4.33 -5.30 22.25
C ILE A 49 -4.66 -3.81 22.10
N ASP A 50 -4.32 -2.96 23.08
CA ASP A 50 -4.49 -1.50 22.96
C ASP A 50 -3.66 -0.94 21.80
N ALA A 51 -2.39 -1.32 21.72
CA ALA A 51 -1.52 -0.92 20.63
C ALA A 51 -2.05 -1.39 19.27
N LEU A 52 -2.78 -2.51 19.21
CA LEU A 52 -3.42 -2.97 17.99
C LEU A 52 -4.68 -2.16 17.67
N ASP A 53 -5.49 -1.78 18.66
CA ASP A 53 -6.68 -0.93 18.47
C ASP A 53 -6.29 0.46 17.96
N GLU A 54 -5.17 1.03 18.44
CA GLU A 54 -4.63 2.31 17.93
C GLU A 54 -4.27 2.25 16.44
N LEU A 55 -3.79 1.10 15.96
CA LEU A 55 -3.39 0.92 14.57
C LEU A 55 -4.57 0.51 13.67
N VAL A 56 -5.48 -0.28 14.21
CA VAL A 56 -6.61 -0.87 13.50
C VAL A 56 -7.83 -0.66 14.36
N ILE A 57 -8.36 0.57 14.30
CA ILE A 57 -9.48 1.06 15.11
C ILE A 57 -10.62 0.03 15.09
N PHE A 58 -10.75 -0.75 16.16
CA PHE A 58 -11.67 -1.90 16.20
C PHE A 58 -13.12 -1.45 16.00
N LYS A 59 -13.43 -0.23 16.44
CA LYS A 59 -14.74 0.38 16.24
C LYS A 59 -15.10 0.56 14.77
N GLU A 60 -14.14 0.92 13.91
CA GLU A 60 -14.38 1.07 12.47
C GLU A 60 -14.53 -0.28 11.80
N VAL A 61 -13.62 -1.21 12.11
CA VAL A 61 -13.68 -2.58 11.58
C VAL A 61 -14.98 -3.28 11.98
N ALA A 62 -15.46 -3.09 13.21
CA ALA A 62 -16.72 -3.66 13.65
C ALA A 62 -17.93 -3.06 12.92
N LYS A 63 -17.90 -1.77 12.56
CA LYS A 63 -18.96 -1.15 11.75
C LYS A 63 -19.00 -1.75 10.35
N GLU A 64 -17.84 -1.92 9.71
CA GLU A 64 -17.76 -2.58 8.40
C GLU A 64 -18.29 -4.01 8.47
N ASP A 65 -17.91 -4.75 9.51
CA ASP A 65 -18.35 -6.13 9.71
C ASP A 65 -19.88 -6.21 9.94
N ASP A 66 -20.46 -5.26 10.67
CA ASP A 66 -21.90 -5.19 10.89
C ASP A 66 -22.68 -4.78 9.63
N GLN A 67 -22.10 -3.89 8.81
CA GLN A 67 -22.62 -3.57 7.48
C GLN A 67 -22.60 -4.80 6.56
N LEU A 68 -21.50 -5.54 6.52
CA LEU A 68 -21.38 -6.78 5.74
C LEU A 68 -22.39 -7.82 6.21
N ARG A 69 -22.54 -8.05 7.52
CA ARG A 69 -23.57 -8.96 8.05
C ARG A 69 -24.98 -8.53 7.67
N THR A 70 -25.26 -7.23 7.68
CA THR A 70 -26.56 -6.69 7.26
C THR A 70 -26.79 -6.91 5.76
N LEU A 71 -25.77 -6.71 4.92
CA LEU A 71 -25.85 -6.96 3.48
C LEU A 71 -26.03 -8.45 3.18
N GLU A 72 -25.27 -9.33 3.82
CA GLU A 72 -25.39 -10.79 3.69
C GLU A 72 -26.77 -11.27 4.14
N ALA A 73 -27.29 -10.75 5.27
CA ALA A 73 -28.63 -11.07 5.73
C ALA A 73 -29.70 -10.61 4.72
N LYS A 74 -29.54 -9.43 4.11
CA LYS A 74 -30.44 -8.95 3.05
C LYS A 74 -30.39 -9.83 1.80
N VAL A 75 -29.21 -10.26 1.37
CA VAL A 75 -29.06 -11.16 0.22
C VAL A 75 -29.67 -12.54 0.51
N LYS A 76 -29.49 -13.06 1.73
CA LYS A 76 -30.05 -14.35 2.14
C LYS A 76 -31.56 -14.32 2.44
N ALA A 77 -32.11 -13.14 2.73
CA ALA A 77 -33.54 -12.92 2.95
C ALA A 77 -34.32 -12.71 1.64
N ILE A 78 -33.64 -12.64 0.48
CA ILE A 78 -34.31 -12.78 -0.81
C ILE A 78 -34.66 -14.28 -0.93
N PRO A 79 -35.94 -14.68 -0.88
CA PRO A 79 -36.30 -16.06 -1.12
C PRO A 79 -35.81 -16.47 -2.51
N PRO A 80 -35.36 -17.72 -2.73
CA PRO A 80 -35.05 -18.18 -4.07
C PRO A 80 -36.26 -17.89 -4.95
N ALA A 81 -36.02 -17.19 -6.07
CA ALA A 81 -37.07 -16.95 -7.06
C ALA A 81 -37.70 -18.32 -7.40
N PRO A 82 -39.04 -18.44 -7.43
CA PRO A 82 -39.69 -19.69 -7.79
C PRO A 82 -39.17 -20.13 -9.15
N GLU A 83 -38.61 -21.34 -9.22
CA GLU A 83 -38.25 -21.99 -10.47
C GLU A 83 -39.50 -21.95 -11.37
N LYS A 84 -39.41 -21.21 -12.48
CA LYS A 84 -40.43 -21.25 -13.51
C LYS A 84 -40.41 -22.67 -14.08
N LYS A 85 -41.48 -23.41 -13.86
CA LYS A 85 -41.80 -24.59 -14.66
C LYS A 85 -42.12 -24.08 -16.06
N ASP A 86 -41.37 -24.56 -17.04
CA ASP A 86 -41.75 -24.45 -18.44
C ASP A 86 -42.95 -25.38 -18.63
N ASP A 87 -44.15 -24.80 -18.71
CA ASP A 87 -45.34 -25.48 -19.19
C ASP A 87 -45.29 -25.40 -20.73
N ASP A 88 -44.92 -26.51 -21.37
CA ASP A 88 -45.12 -26.75 -22.80
C ASP A 88 -46.63 -26.83 -23.07
N ALA A 89 -47.14 -25.83 -23.79
CA ALA A 89 -48.42 -25.88 -24.47
C ALA A 89 -48.29 -25.08 -25.78
N ASP A 90 -47.81 -25.75 -26.83
CA ASP A 90 -48.01 -25.30 -28.20
C ASP A 90 -49.25 -26.02 -28.75
N ASP A 91 -50.22 -25.20 -29.15
CA ASP A 91 -51.48 -25.53 -29.82
C ASP A 91 -51.32 -25.26 -31.33
N ASP A 92 -52.17 -25.90 -32.10
CA ASP A 92 -52.09 -26.28 -33.52
C ASP A 92 -51.86 -25.22 -34.62
N ASP A 93 -51.43 -25.78 -35.77
CA ASP A 93 -51.72 -25.44 -37.18
C ASP A 93 -51.09 -24.21 -37.87
N ASP A 94 -50.23 -24.47 -38.87
CA ASP A 94 -50.66 -24.39 -40.27
C ASP A 94 -49.57 -24.97 -41.22
N ASP A 95 -49.98 -25.99 -41.95
CA ASP A 95 -49.30 -26.70 -43.04
C ASP A 95 -49.59 -25.97 -44.36
N ILE A 96 -48.58 -25.61 -45.17
CA ILE A 96 -48.59 -25.65 -46.67
C ILE A 96 -47.41 -24.91 -47.32
N ASP A 97 -46.57 -25.73 -47.95
CA ASP A 97 -46.00 -25.67 -49.32
C ASP A 97 -45.59 -24.34 -49.98
N ASP A 98 -44.32 -24.37 -50.40
CA ASP A 98 -43.84 -24.20 -51.77
C ASP A 98 -43.86 -22.81 -52.46
N ASP A 99 -42.74 -22.60 -53.15
CA ASP A 99 -42.56 -21.78 -54.34
C ASP A 99 -41.93 -20.36 -54.24
N SER A 100 -40.89 -20.24 -55.08
CA SER A 100 -40.44 -19.06 -55.82
C SER A 100 -39.49 -18.02 -55.21
N GLN A 101 -38.31 -18.01 -55.82
CA GLN A 101 -37.32 -16.93 -55.91
C GLN A 101 -37.95 -15.59 -56.37
N GLY A 102 -37.41 -14.46 -55.89
CA GLY A 102 -37.73 -13.16 -56.46
C GLY A 102 -37.01 -11.98 -55.81
N ASP A 103 -35.90 -11.58 -56.41
CA ASP A 103 -35.12 -10.36 -56.18
C ASP A 103 -35.98 -9.07 -56.35
N LYS A 104 -35.89 -8.10 -55.42
CA LYS A 104 -35.93 -6.64 -55.68
C LYS A 104 -35.92 -5.76 -54.42
N ASP A 105 -34.95 -4.83 -54.43
CA ASP A 105 -34.80 -3.60 -53.64
C ASP A 105 -36.06 -2.97 -53.01
N LYS A 106 -35.96 -2.67 -51.71
CA LYS A 106 -36.41 -1.37 -51.14
C LYS A 106 -35.77 -1.09 -49.77
N LYS A 107 -34.93 -0.05 -49.75
CA LYS A 107 -34.63 0.84 -48.62
C LYS A 107 -35.86 1.02 -47.71
N ASP A 108 -35.70 0.87 -46.40
CA ASP A 108 -35.72 2.03 -45.51
C ASP A 108 -35.29 1.69 -44.07
N THR A 109 -34.55 2.64 -43.52
CA THR A 109 -33.85 2.69 -42.26
C THR A 109 -34.72 2.46 -41.01
N ALA A 110 -34.38 1.47 -40.17
CA ALA A 110 -34.78 1.44 -38.76
C ALA A 110 -33.61 1.02 -37.87
N LYS A 111 -32.91 2.03 -37.37
CA LYS A 111 -31.90 2.05 -36.29
C LYS A 111 -31.72 0.74 -35.51
N ASP A 112 -30.72 -0.02 -35.92
CA ASP A 112 -29.94 -0.85 -35.00
C ASP A 112 -29.01 0.06 -34.17
N LYS A 113 -29.57 0.66 -33.12
CA LYS A 113 -28.78 1.38 -32.10
C LYS A 113 -29.24 0.96 -30.71
N LYS A 114 -28.30 0.30 -30.03
CA LYS A 114 -28.14 0.13 -28.57
C LYS A 114 -28.60 -1.22 -27.99
N SER A 115 -27.69 -2.17 -28.06
CA SER A 115 -27.37 -3.04 -26.93
C SER A 115 -25.88 -2.98 -26.59
N LYS A 116 -25.28 -1.78 -26.61
CA LYS A 116 -24.13 -1.52 -25.73
C LYS A 116 -24.69 -1.47 -24.32
N ALA A 117 -24.63 -2.59 -23.61
CA ALA A 117 -24.81 -2.65 -22.16
C ALA A 117 -23.91 -1.57 -21.54
N ARG A 118 -24.51 -0.41 -21.29
CA ARG A 118 -23.81 0.76 -20.76
C ARG A 118 -23.56 0.44 -19.30
N THR A 119 -22.37 -0.05 -19.00
CA THR A 119 -21.88 -0.21 -17.63
C THR A 119 -22.29 1.04 -16.85
N PRO A 120 -23.06 0.90 -15.75
CA PRO A 120 -23.50 2.04 -14.97
C PRO A 120 -22.31 2.93 -14.58
N LYS A 121 -22.53 4.24 -14.44
CA LYS A 121 -21.44 5.20 -14.12
C LYS A 121 -20.68 4.78 -12.85
N TRP A 122 -21.39 4.33 -11.82
CA TRP A 122 -20.79 3.80 -10.59
C TRP A 122 -19.88 2.58 -10.84
N ALA A 123 -20.21 1.73 -11.82
CA ALA A 123 -19.43 0.54 -12.15
C ALA A 123 -18.20 0.87 -13.02
N GLN A 124 -18.20 2.03 -13.69
CA GLN A 124 -17.01 2.57 -14.36
C GLN A 124 -16.07 3.21 -13.33
N GLU A 125 -16.60 4.07 -12.47
CA GLU A 125 -15.86 4.70 -11.37
C GLU A 125 -15.20 3.65 -10.46
N LEU A 126 -15.95 2.62 -10.06
CA LEU A 126 -15.42 1.51 -9.27
C LEU A 126 -14.30 0.75 -9.99
N ARG A 127 -14.38 0.56 -11.32
CA ARG A 127 -13.31 -0.11 -12.08
C ARG A 127 -12.06 0.75 -12.14
N ASP A 128 -12.22 2.06 -12.28
CA ASP A 128 -11.09 3.00 -12.32
C ASP A 128 -10.44 3.12 -10.94
N GLU A 129 -11.22 3.14 -9.85
CA GLU A 129 -10.73 3.08 -8.47
C GLU A 129 -10.00 1.76 -8.18
N ILE A 130 -10.57 0.61 -8.57
CA ILE A 130 -9.91 -0.70 -8.40
C ILE A 130 -8.61 -0.76 -9.20
N ARG A 131 -8.58 -0.22 -10.42
CA ARG A 131 -7.36 -0.17 -11.24
C ARG A 131 -6.31 0.74 -10.59
N SER A 132 -6.72 1.91 -10.11
CA SER A 132 -5.84 2.86 -9.41
C SER A 132 -5.25 2.23 -8.14
N LEU A 133 -6.08 1.62 -7.29
CA LEU A 133 -5.63 0.92 -6.08
C LEU A 133 -4.69 -0.25 -6.39
N LYS A 134 -4.96 -1.01 -7.45
CA LYS A 134 -4.05 -2.08 -7.89
C LYS A 134 -2.70 -1.53 -8.33
N SER A 135 -2.68 -0.42 -9.08
CA SER A 135 -1.44 0.22 -9.51
C SER A 135 -0.66 0.84 -8.35
N GLU A 136 -1.34 1.43 -7.36
CA GLU A 136 -0.69 2.01 -6.19
C GLU A 136 -0.08 0.92 -5.30
N LYS A 137 -0.82 -0.18 -5.08
CA LYS A 137 -0.35 -1.32 -4.30
C LYS A 137 0.79 -2.08 -4.99
N SER A 138 0.76 -2.21 -6.32
CA SER A 138 1.89 -2.77 -7.06
C SER A 138 3.11 -1.86 -6.93
N GLN A 139 2.96 -0.55 -7.11
CA GLN A 139 4.07 0.40 -6.95
C GLN A 139 4.65 0.42 -5.53
N SER A 140 3.83 0.35 -4.47
CA SER A 140 4.35 0.27 -3.09
C SER A 140 5.15 -1.02 -2.85
N THR A 141 4.70 -2.13 -3.44
CA THR A 141 5.39 -3.43 -3.35
C THR A 141 6.71 -3.38 -4.09
N ILE A 142 6.73 -2.80 -5.30
CA ILE A 142 7.92 -2.60 -6.13
C ILE A 142 8.94 -1.72 -5.40
N ARG A 143 8.53 -0.60 -4.80
CA ARG A 143 9.41 0.27 -3.99
C ARG A 143 10.06 -0.48 -2.83
N THR A 144 9.29 -1.31 -2.13
CA THR A 144 9.79 -2.09 -1.00
C THR A 144 10.85 -3.09 -1.47
N LYS A 145 10.56 -3.86 -2.53
CA LYS A 145 11.49 -4.83 -3.13
C LYS A 145 12.78 -4.17 -3.64
N ILE A 146 12.66 -3.02 -4.30
CA ILE A 146 13.82 -2.23 -4.75
C ILE A 146 14.68 -1.79 -3.57
N SER A 147 14.05 -1.23 -2.52
CA SER A 147 14.77 -0.77 -1.33
C SER A 147 15.47 -1.90 -0.57
N GLU A 148 14.95 -3.13 -0.67
CA GLU A 148 15.54 -4.33 -0.09
C GLU A 148 16.72 -4.83 -0.92
N LYS A 149 16.58 -4.88 -2.25
CA LYS A 149 17.67 -5.30 -3.16
C LYS A 149 18.82 -4.29 -3.26
N LEU A 150 18.57 -3.01 -2.95
CA LEU A 150 19.58 -1.96 -2.90
C LEU A 150 20.27 -1.82 -1.54
N LYS A 151 19.95 -2.70 -0.57
CA LYS A 151 20.76 -2.86 0.65
C LYS A 151 21.89 -3.86 0.40
N ASP A 152 22.99 -3.70 1.10
CA ASP A 152 24.06 -4.69 1.18
C ASP A 152 23.68 -5.84 2.12
N ASP A 153 24.52 -6.88 2.17
CA ASP A 153 24.31 -8.07 3.00
C ASP A 153 24.28 -7.76 4.51
N GLU A 154 24.75 -6.57 4.91
CA GLU A 154 24.73 -6.05 6.29
C GLU A 154 23.51 -5.14 6.57
N GLY A 155 22.65 -4.91 5.57
CA GLY A 155 21.44 -4.11 5.67
C GLY A 155 21.62 -2.59 5.47
N ASN A 156 22.83 -2.13 5.13
CA ASN A 156 23.10 -0.74 4.78
C ASN A 156 22.78 -0.45 3.30
N PRO A 157 22.34 0.76 2.94
CA PRO A 157 22.04 1.09 1.55
C PRO A 157 23.31 1.12 0.69
N LYS A 158 23.48 0.14 -0.21
CA LYS A 158 24.55 0.11 -1.22
C LYS A 158 24.49 1.32 -2.15
N VAL A 159 23.27 1.80 -2.40
CA VAL A 159 22.98 3.03 -3.14
C VAL A 159 22.09 3.93 -2.25
N PRO A 160 22.47 5.19 -2.00
CA PRO A 160 21.64 6.12 -1.23
C PRO A 160 20.26 6.32 -1.85
N GLU A 161 19.20 6.26 -1.04
CA GLU A 161 17.80 6.43 -1.49
C GLU A 161 17.56 7.72 -2.28
N ARG A 162 18.29 8.79 -1.93
CA ARG A 162 18.25 10.07 -2.64
C ARG A 162 18.65 9.96 -4.12
N PHE A 163 19.45 8.97 -4.49
CA PHE A 163 19.94 8.77 -5.85
C PHE A 163 18.86 8.20 -6.78
N TYR A 164 18.04 7.27 -6.28
CA TYR A 164 17.07 6.56 -7.11
C TYR A 164 15.60 6.93 -6.84
N SER A 165 15.30 7.63 -5.75
CA SER A 165 13.93 8.08 -5.40
C SER A 165 13.27 8.99 -6.45
N LYS A 166 14.06 9.63 -7.32
CA LYS A 166 13.55 10.48 -8.42
C LYS A 166 13.46 9.75 -9.76
N ARG A 167 13.96 8.51 -9.84
CA ARG A 167 13.94 7.74 -11.08
C ARG A 167 12.56 7.11 -11.27
N PRO A 168 12.07 6.96 -12.52
CA PRO A 168 10.86 6.22 -12.78
C PRO A 168 11.06 4.78 -12.32
N LEU A 169 10.13 4.29 -11.51
CA LEU A 169 10.14 2.91 -11.01
C LEU A 169 9.61 1.98 -12.10
N PRO A 170 10.12 0.74 -12.19
CA PRO A 170 9.58 -0.25 -13.10
C PRO A 170 8.10 -0.52 -12.81
N GLU A 171 7.30 -0.74 -13.86
CA GLU A 171 5.87 -1.05 -13.73
C GLU A 171 5.61 -2.52 -13.40
N LYS A 172 6.57 -3.39 -13.74
CA LYS A 172 6.50 -4.85 -13.54
C LYS A 172 7.56 -5.31 -12.56
N GLU A 173 7.24 -6.37 -11.84
CA GLU A 173 8.18 -6.96 -10.88
C GLU A 173 9.38 -7.64 -11.54
N GLU A 174 9.22 -8.12 -12.76
CA GLU A 174 10.27 -8.78 -13.56
C GLU A 174 11.40 -7.81 -13.93
N ASP A 175 11.06 -6.52 -14.10
CA ASP A 175 12.00 -5.48 -14.50
C ASP A 175 12.77 -4.88 -13.30
N ILE A 176 12.45 -5.29 -12.06
CA ILE A 176 13.10 -4.79 -10.84
C ILE A 176 14.59 -5.08 -10.86
N ASP A 177 14.99 -6.27 -11.30
CA ASP A 177 16.37 -6.74 -11.17
C ASP A 177 17.29 -6.00 -12.13
N THR A 178 16.85 -5.86 -13.38
CA THR A 178 17.52 -5.03 -14.39
C THR A 178 17.63 -3.58 -13.94
N TRP A 179 16.55 -3.00 -13.40
CA TRP A 179 16.56 -1.62 -12.91
C TRP A 179 17.51 -1.43 -11.72
N VAL A 180 17.55 -2.39 -10.78
CA VAL A 180 18.45 -2.35 -9.62
C VAL A 180 19.92 -2.46 -10.06
N GLU A 181 20.19 -3.28 -11.07
CA GLU A 181 21.53 -3.43 -11.67
C GLU A 181 21.99 -2.15 -12.37
N GLU A 182 21.12 -1.51 -13.16
CA GLU A 182 21.39 -0.22 -13.80
C GLU A 182 21.68 0.87 -12.75
N VAL A 183 20.82 1.01 -11.74
CA VAL A 183 21.00 1.98 -10.65
C VAL A 183 22.27 1.74 -9.85
N SER A 184 22.60 0.46 -9.60
CA SER A 184 23.84 0.10 -8.91
C SER A 184 25.07 0.42 -9.76
N THR A 185 25.01 0.15 -11.06
CA THR A 185 26.09 0.43 -12.00
C THR A 185 26.35 1.93 -12.09
N ASP A 186 25.30 2.73 -12.34
CA ASP A 186 25.37 4.19 -12.38
C ASP A 186 25.96 4.78 -11.09
N TRP A 187 25.60 4.22 -9.92
CA TRP A 187 26.15 4.64 -8.65
C TRP A 187 27.64 4.30 -8.50
N THR A 188 28.05 3.12 -8.96
CA THR A 188 29.48 2.76 -8.98
C THR A 188 30.28 3.60 -9.97
N GLU A 189 29.70 3.99 -11.10
CA GLU A 189 30.35 4.90 -12.06
C GLU A 189 30.50 6.30 -11.47
N LEU A 190 29.43 6.85 -10.88
CA LEU A 190 29.46 8.15 -10.21
C LEU A 190 30.52 8.21 -9.08
N THR A 191 30.67 7.13 -8.33
CA THR A 191 31.64 7.06 -7.23
C THR A 191 33.07 6.78 -7.71
N LYS A 192 33.27 6.14 -8.86
CA LYS A 192 34.59 5.97 -9.50
C LYS A 192 35.14 7.27 -10.05
N ASP A 193 34.30 8.14 -10.60
CA ASP A 193 34.70 9.43 -11.17
C ASP A 193 34.81 10.56 -10.13
N SER A 194 34.38 10.33 -8.89
CA SER A 194 34.63 11.25 -7.78
C SER A 194 35.86 10.79 -6.98
N PRO A 195 37.02 11.49 -7.03
CA PRO A 195 38.01 11.32 -6.00
C PRO A 195 37.49 11.99 -4.72
N VAL A 196 36.55 11.35 -4.02
CA VAL A 196 36.27 11.71 -2.63
C VAL A 196 37.41 11.12 -1.80
N THR A 197 38.44 11.95 -1.62
CA THR A 197 39.45 11.80 -0.58
C THR A 197 38.75 11.79 0.78
N THR A 198 38.24 10.64 1.19
CA THR A 198 37.86 10.40 2.59
C THR A 198 39.15 10.15 3.37
N GLU A 199 39.93 11.21 3.62
CA GLU A 199 40.80 11.24 4.80
C GLU A 199 39.88 11.25 6.03
N LYS A 200 39.52 10.06 6.52
CA LYS A 200 39.14 9.86 7.92
C LYS A 200 40.39 10.16 8.77
N LYS A 201 40.62 11.43 9.11
CA LYS A 201 41.41 11.78 10.29
C LYS A 201 40.48 11.80 11.49
N THR A 202 40.54 10.72 12.27
CA THR A 202 40.22 10.72 13.69
C THR A 202 41.12 11.74 14.39
N ALA A 203 40.57 12.85 14.86
CA ALA A 203 41.26 13.73 15.80
C ALA A 203 40.25 14.37 16.76
N THR A 204 40.13 13.71 17.91
CA THR A 204 40.04 14.30 19.26
C THR A 204 39.76 15.82 19.33
N GLY A 205 38.60 16.16 19.89
CA GLY A 205 38.35 17.35 20.71
C GLY A 205 38.87 18.70 20.21
N HIS A 206 38.02 19.44 19.49
CA HIS A 206 38.11 20.90 19.46
C HIS A 206 36.71 21.53 19.45
N LYS A 207 36.43 22.35 20.47
CA LYS A 207 35.22 23.17 20.57
C LYS A 207 35.16 24.17 19.41
N PRO A 208 34.00 24.46 18.81
CA PRO A 208 33.89 25.52 17.83
C PRO A 208 33.91 26.89 18.53
N ASN A 209 35.03 27.60 18.40
CA ASN A 209 35.09 29.03 18.71
C ASN A 209 34.62 29.83 17.49
N ARG A 210 33.56 30.61 17.67
CA ARG A 210 33.05 31.61 16.71
C ARG A 210 34.12 32.67 16.47
N SER A 211 34.53 32.88 15.22
CA SER A 211 35.20 34.12 14.81
C SER A 211 34.18 35.04 14.15
N ASN A 212 34.01 36.22 14.74
CA ASN A 212 33.40 37.37 14.09
C ASN A 212 34.48 38.46 14.00
N THR A 213 34.85 38.80 12.77
CA THR A 213 35.40 40.07 12.27
C THR A 213 36.36 40.92 13.14
N LYS A 214 37.61 41.02 12.66
CA LYS A 214 38.32 42.26 12.25
C LYS A 214 38.53 43.37 13.32
N THR A 215 39.78 43.56 13.76
CA THR A 215 40.50 44.86 13.92
C THR A 215 41.91 44.65 14.47
N ASP A 216 42.88 45.24 13.76
CA ASP A 216 44.19 45.81 14.16
C ASP A 216 45.04 45.19 15.28
N ALA A 217 46.28 44.88 14.92
CA ALA A 217 47.38 44.57 15.81
C ALA A 217 47.80 45.81 16.62
N ALA A 218 47.73 45.72 17.96
CA ALA A 218 48.38 46.66 18.87
C ALA A 218 49.83 46.19 19.12
N PRO A 219 50.84 47.09 19.07
CA PRO A 219 52.23 46.75 19.28
C PRO A 219 52.52 46.43 20.75
N THR A 220 53.54 45.60 20.98
CA THR A 220 53.96 45.14 22.32
C THR A 220 54.69 46.24 23.09
N LYS A 221 54.55 46.22 24.42
CA LYS A 221 55.07 47.20 25.39
C LYS A 221 56.58 47.48 25.32
N GLU A 222 57.36 46.63 24.65
CA GLU A 222 58.81 46.78 24.54
C GLU A 222 59.23 47.79 23.46
N GLU A 223 58.36 48.13 22.48
CA GLU A 223 58.66 49.19 21.49
C GLU A 223 58.34 50.61 22.01
N ILE A 224 57.58 50.76 23.10
CA ILE A 224 57.15 52.08 23.60
C ILE A 224 58.24 52.76 24.44
N ASP A 225 59.06 52.01 25.18
CA ASP A 225 60.04 52.59 26.13
C ASP A 225 61.39 52.98 25.50
N LYS A 226 61.62 52.66 24.22
CA LYS A 226 62.84 53.04 23.50
C LYS A 226 62.75 54.38 22.77
N ILE A 227 61.59 55.04 22.82
CA ILE A 227 61.33 56.30 22.12
C ILE A 227 61.40 57.51 23.07
N LEU A 228 61.49 57.30 24.40
CA LEU A 228 61.40 58.37 25.39
C LEU A 228 62.67 58.64 26.23
N ASP A 229 63.86 58.24 25.76
CA ASP A 229 65.16 58.72 26.28
C ASP A 229 66.14 58.99 25.12
#